data_AF-A0A086A0F1-F1
#
_entry.id   AF-A0A086A0F1-F1
#
_cell.length_a   1.000
_cell.length_b   1.000
_cell.length_c   1.000
_cell.angle_alpha   90.00
_cell.angle_beta   90.00
_cell.angle_gamma   90.00
#
_symmetry.space_group_name_H-M   'P 1'
#
loop_
_entity.id
_entity.type
_entity.pdbx_description
1 polymer ?
#
loop_
_entity_poly.entity_id
_entity_poly.type
_entity_poly.pdbx_seq_one_letter_code
_entity_poly.pdbx_strand_id
1 'polypeptide(L)'
;MKLLSILSLLFCFQLSIAQKSTDSNLQESEGYDVILVAGQSNTHYGYQLNKAIDTVSSRVYSIYRLDGLNYRIAPAKVALDFWTRANDRVSFSTTFSNLYVNDILKNSKRKVLIVPCGYSGSSITSWTKNQNLYKDAIERVNYLLDNIPGSRLTAILWHQGEANVGWAPYQTTLDQMIADMRSDIHQDDIQEIPFILGGMVPYWANYRADRKQQQQIIKATPDRVMNTGYADSESPSVISKPNNNFDDIHFDAAGQREMGARYYNEFLKMQKLALGLKINRYHEVQYQIDSAKTIAVDKIDVTANKNLKSGIVYDSTGTKVLEVENLTANKFSIEVDKLPLSDTPYKLQIIDSYNLTHDYKFFR
;
A
#
# COMPACT_ATOMS: atom_id res chain seq x y z
N MET A 1 58.44 12.54 46.02
CA MET A 1 57.86 11.22 45.69
C MET A 1 56.34 11.37 45.67
N LYS A 2 55.70 10.94 44.57
CA LYS A 2 54.24 10.92 44.29
C LYS A 2 53.62 12.26 43.86
N LEU A 3 52.79 12.34 42.83
CA LEU A 3 52.59 11.59 41.57
C LEU A 3 51.61 12.49 40.79
N LEU A 4 51.87 12.73 39.50
CA LEU A 4 50.91 13.33 38.59
C LEU A 4 49.65 12.45 38.50
N SER A 5 48.48 13.06 38.53
CA SER A 5 47.22 12.45 38.10
C SER A 5 46.50 13.43 37.17
N ILE A 6 46.89 13.39 35.89
CA ILE A 6 46.13 14.01 34.79
C ILE A 6 44.85 13.21 34.64
N LEU A 7 43.71 13.85 34.89
CA LEU A 7 42.40 13.27 34.68
C LEU A 7 42.07 13.36 33.18
N SER A 8 42.45 12.34 32.42
CA SER A 8 42.01 12.19 31.03
C SER A 8 40.54 11.77 31.03
N LEU A 9 39.64 12.71 30.74
CA LEU A 9 38.26 12.40 30.35
C LEU A 9 38.31 11.66 28.99
N LEU A 10 38.29 10.33 29.02
CA LEU A 10 37.95 9.53 27.85
C LEU A 10 36.44 9.64 27.64
N PHE A 11 36.05 10.60 26.79
CA PHE A 11 34.74 10.58 26.15
C PHE A 11 34.75 9.40 25.17
N CYS A 12 34.30 8.23 25.63
CA CYS A 12 34.00 7.12 24.74
C CYS A 12 32.79 7.52 23.88
N PHE A 13 33.06 8.18 22.74
CA PHE A 13 32.18 8.07 21.60
C PHE A 13 32.11 6.58 21.24
N GLN A 14 31.04 5.89 21.65
CA GLN A 14 30.61 4.71 20.93
C GLN A 14 30.13 5.20 19.56
N LEU A 15 31.09 5.36 18.65
CA LEU A 15 30.82 5.20 17.23
C LEU A 15 30.30 3.77 17.10
N SER A 16 28.97 3.64 17.08
CA SER A 16 28.34 2.46 16.50
C SER A 16 28.93 2.35 15.11
N ILE A 17 29.82 1.38 14.93
CA ILE A 17 30.32 1.02 13.61
C ILE A 17 29.07 0.49 12.92
N ALA A 18 28.40 1.35 12.14
CA ALA A 18 27.44 0.93 11.15
C ALA A 18 28.20 -0.02 10.23
N GLN A 19 28.11 -1.31 10.53
CA GLN A 19 28.60 -2.38 9.68
C GLN A 19 27.96 -2.09 8.32
N LYS A 20 28.74 -1.91 7.24
CA LYS A 20 28.23 -1.74 5.88
C LYS A 20 27.17 -2.83 5.66
N SER A 21 25.89 -2.44 5.76
CA SER A 21 24.77 -3.35 5.98
C SER A 21 24.06 -3.69 4.68
N THR A 22 24.71 -3.43 3.56
CA THR A 22 24.22 -3.73 2.22
C THR A 22 24.82 -5.05 1.76
N ASP A 23 24.00 -5.87 1.08
CA ASP A 23 24.49 -7.04 0.35
C ASP A 23 25.63 -6.57 -0.57
N SER A 24 26.85 -7.05 -0.33
CA SER A 24 28.07 -6.61 -1.03
C SER A 24 28.03 -6.85 -2.54
N ASN A 25 27.00 -7.55 -3.03
CA ASN A 25 26.76 -7.86 -4.42
C ASN A 25 25.57 -7.09 -5.04
N LEU A 26 24.87 -6.22 -4.30
CA LEU A 26 23.74 -5.46 -4.86
C LEU A 26 24.27 -4.37 -5.80
N GLN A 27 24.10 -4.55 -7.11
CA GLN A 27 24.35 -3.45 -8.05
C GLN A 27 23.26 -2.38 -7.89
N GLU A 28 23.58 -1.13 -8.21
CA GLU A 28 22.64 0.01 -8.13
C GLU A 28 21.37 -0.23 -8.98
N SER A 29 21.48 -0.97 -10.08
CA SER A 29 20.35 -1.44 -10.91
C SER A 29 19.49 -2.55 -10.27
N GLU A 30 19.90 -3.11 -9.12
CA GLU A 30 19.29 -4.25 -8.42
C GLU A 30 18.62 -3.87 -7.09
N GLY A 31 18.46 -2.56 -6.80
CA GLY A 31 17.86 -2.02 -5.58
C GLY A 31 16.55 -2.70 -5.13
N TYR A 32 16.14 -2.46 -3.88
CA TYR A 32 15.01 -3.16 -3.29
C TYR A 32 13.66 -2.55 -3.67
N ASP A 33 12.68 -3.41 -3.95
CA ASP A 33 11.26 -3.07 -3.86
C ASP A 33 10.83 -3.29 -2.41
N VAL A 34 10.71 -2.18 -1.69
CA VAL A 34 10.47 -2.13 -0.24
C VAL A 34 8.98 -2.25 0.03
N ILE A 35 8.63 -3.06 1.02
CA ILE A 35 7.25 -3.27 1.48
C ILE A 35 7.21 -2.99 2.98
N LEU A 36 6.49 -1.94 3.38
CA LEU A 36 6.24 -1.66 4.79
C LEU A 36 5.06 -2.52 5.28
N VAL A 37 5.23 -3.20 6.42
CA VAL A 37 4.17 -3.98 7.06
C VAL A 37 3.95 -3.46 8.48
N ALA A 38 2.83 -2.77 8.68
CA ALA A 38 2.51 -2.05 9.91
C ALA A 38 1.10 -2.37 10.42
N GLY A 39 0.87 -2.12 11.72
CA GLY A 39 -0.39 -2.41 12.40
C GLY A 39 -0.19 -3.27 13.64
N GLN A 40 -1.12 -4.19 13.92
CA GLN A 40 -1.13 -4.97 15.17
C GLN A 40 -0.84 -6.47 14.97
N SER A 41 -1.30 -7.33 15.87
CA SER A 41 -1.00 -8.76 15.91
C SER A 41 -1.30 -9.49 14.60
N ASN A 42 -2.43 -9.22 13.94
CA ASN A 42 -2.80 -9.85 12.67
C ASN A 42 -1.90 -9.46 11.48
N THR A 43 -0.85 -8.64 11.68
CA THR A 43 0.26 -8.56 10.73
C THR A 43 1.13 -9.82 10.69
N HIS A 44 1.19 -10.62 11.77
CA HIS A 44 2.15 -11.74 11.90
C HIS A 44 1.73 -12.89 12.82
N TYR A 45 0.52 -12.88 13.39
CA TYR A 45 0.10 -13.87 14.39
C TYR A 45 -0.51 -15.17 13.81
N GLY A 46 -0.29 -15.49 12.53
CA GLY A 46 -0.83 -16.71 11.89
C GLY A 46 -0.29 -17.99 12.49
N TYR A 47 -1.06 -18.66 13.34
CA TYR A 47 -0.67 -19.92 13.97
C TYR A 47 -1.34 -21.12 13.27
N GLN A 48 -0.70 -22.26 13.05
CA GLN A 48 0.70 -22.59 13.29
C GLN A 48 1.49 -22.58 11.99
N LEU A 49 2.70 -22.03 12.03
CA LEU A 49 3.66 -22.12 10.93
C LEU A 49 3.92 -23.59 10.56
N ASN A 50 3.75 -23.90 9.27
CA ASN A 50 4.06 -25.19 8.67
C ASN A 50 5.26 -25.04 7.72
N LYS A 51 6.44 -25.46 8.18
CA LYS A 51 7.71 -25.31 7.45
C LYS A 51 7.73 -25.96 6.06
N ALA A 52 6.85 -26.93 5.79
CA ALA A 52 6.79 -27.60 4.49
C ALA A 52 6.17 -26.72 3.40
N ILE A 53 5.27 -25.80 3.77
CA ILE A 53 4.51 -24.98 2.82
C ILE A 53 4.73 -23.48 3.03
N ASP A 54 5.01 -23.06 4.26
CA ASP A 54 5.37 -21.69 4.59
C ASP A 54 6.84 -21.48 4.26
N THR A 55 7.09 -21.07 3.01
CA THR A 55 8.43 -20.84 2.46
C THR A 55 8.57 -19.37 2.06
N VAL A 56 9.82 -18.89 1.96
CA VAL A 56 10.14 -17.53 1.53
C VAL A 56 11.13 -17.62 0.38
N SER A 57 10.86 -16.93 -0.72
CA SER A 57 11.73 -16.88 -1.88
C SER A 57 13.11 -16.33 -1.50
N SER A 58 14.17 -16.87 -2.10
CA SER A 58 15.55 -16.42 -1.90
C SER A 58 15.80 -14.96 -2.32
N ARG A 59 14.85 -14.36 -3.04
CA ARG A 59 14.88 -12.95 -3.46
C ARG A 59 14.10 -12.01 -2.51
N VAL A 60 13.59 -12.52 -1.40
CA VAL A 60 12.92 -11.74 -0.36
C VAL A 60 13.85 -11.57 0.83
N TYR A 61 14.09 -10.32 1.18
CA TYR A 61 14.94 -9.88 2.28
C TYR A 61 14.07 -9.18 3.33
N SER A 62 14.62 -8.99 4.53
CA SER A 62 13.98 -8.19 5.57
C SER A 62 15.03 -7.37 6.32
N ILE A 63 14.61 -6.22 6.83
CA ILE A 63 15.37 -5.45 7.81
C ILE A 63 15.04 -5.96 9.22
N TYR A 64 16.07 -6.28 9.98
CA TYR A 64 15.97 -6.86 11.31
C TYR A 64 16.00 -5.78 12.39
N ARG A 65 15.59 -6.15 13.61
CA ARG A 65 15.49 -5.27 14.78
C ARG A 65 15.95 -5.91 16.09
N LEU A 66 15.73 -7.22 16.28
CA LEU A 66 16.02 -7.91 17.54
C LEU A 66 17.41 -8.54 17.52
N ASP A 67 17.82 -9.10 18.67
CA ASP A 67 19.04 -9.90 18.84
C ASP A 67 20.34 -9.17 18.42
N GLY A 68 20.38 -7.85 18.56
CA GLY A 68 21.53 -7.03 18.15
C GLY A 68 21.66 -6.85 16.63
N LEU A 69 20.65 -7.23 15.85
CA LEU A 69 20.63 -7.14 14.39
C LEU A 69 19.86 -5.90 13.89
N ASN A 70 19.78 -4.84 14.70
CA ASN A 70 19.00 -3.66 14.33
C ASN A 70 19.53 -3.02 13.03
N TYR A 71 18.63 -2.76 12.08
CA TYR A 71 18.92 -2.30 10.71
C TYR A 71 19.73 -3.26 9.82
N ARG A 72 20.04 -4.48 10.29
CA ARG A 72 20.67 -5.50 9.46
C ARG A 72 19.71 -5.96 8.37
N ILE A 73 20.16 -5.97 7.13
CA ILE A 73 19.42 -6.56 6.00
C ILE A 73 19.96 -7.96 5.76
N ALA A 74 19.06 -8.94 5.68
CA ALA A 74 19.39 -10.34 5.41
C ALA A 74 18.20 -11.05 4.73
N PRO A 75 18.38 -12.25 4.16
CA PRO A 75 17.27 -13.03 3.63
C PRO A 75 16.14 -13.15 4.66
N ALA A 76 14.91 -12.98 4.20
CA ALA A 76 13.74 -13.04 5.06
C ALA A 76 13.49 -14.49 5.53
N LYS A 77 13.17 -14.63 6.81
CA LYS A 77 12.68 -15.89 7.39
C LYS A 77 11.15 -15.92 7.30
N VAL A 78 10.59 -17.11 7.44
CA VAL A 78 9.13 -17.30 7.49
C VAL A 78 8.52 -16.56 8.68
N ALA A 79 9.12 -16.72 9.86
CA ALA A 79 8.84 -15.88 11.02
C ALA A 79 9.71 -14.62 10.94
N LEU A 80 9.06 -13.48 10.70
CA LEU A 80 9.71 -12.18 10.52
C LEU A 80 9.98 -11.48 11.86
N ASP A 81 10.91 -10.54 11.83
CA ASP A 81 11.39 -9.81 13.01
C ASP A 81 10.51 -8.59 13.34
N PHE A 82 9.23 -8.82 13.60
CA PHE A 82 8.29 -7.80 14.06
C PHE A 82 8.61 -7.33 15.49
N TRP A 83 8.04 -6.19 15.93
CA TRP A 83 8.20 -5.72 17.31
C TRP A 83 7.81 -6.79 18.34
N THR A 84 6.69 -7.47 18.08
CA THR A 84 6.20 -8.59 18.89
C THR A 84 6.45 -9.93 18.19
N ARG A 85 7.72 -10.21 17.86
CA ARG A 85 8.13 -11.41 17.14
C ARG A 85 7.57 -12.70 17.76
N ALA A 86 7.02 -13.57 16.90
CA ALA A 86 6.62 -14.93 17.25
C ALA A 86 7.28 -15.92 16.26
N ASN A 87 8.02 -16.91 16.79
CA ASN A 87 8.87 -17.79 16.00
C ASN A 87 8.11 -18.96 15.33
N ASP A 88 6.87 -19.20 15.74
CA ASP A 88 5.99 -20.29 15.31
C ASP A 88 4.77 -19.78 14.52
N ARG A 89 4.82 -18.52 14.07
CA ARG A 89 3.71 -17.85 13.37
C ARG A 89 4.16 -17.28 12.02
N VAL A 90 3.19 -17.11 11.13
CA VAL A 90 3.38 -16.60 9.78
C VAL A 90 2.72 -15.23 9.60
N SER A 91 3.29 -14.43 8.72
CA SER A 91 2.75 -13.14 8.28
C SER A 91 2.20 -13.23 6.87
N PHE A 92 1.08 -12.58 6.58
CA PHE A 92 0.57 -12.43 5.21
C PHE A 92 1.61 -11.85 4.25
N SER A 93 2.55 -11.05 4.76
CA SER A 93 3.55 -10.35 3.96
C SER A 93 4.56 -11.27 3.28
N THR A 94 4.80 -12.47 3.82
CA THR A 94 5.68 -13.46 3.16
C THR A 94 5.02 -14.01 1.91
N THR A 95 3.72 -14.33 1.97
CA THR A 95 2.95 -14.76 0.80
C THR A 95 2.85 -13.65 -0.24
N PHE A 96 2.51 -12.43 0.18
CA PHE A 96 2.50 -11.25 -0.70
C PHE A 96 3.84 -11.09 -1.44
N SER A 97 4.94 -11.15 -0.71
CA SER A 97 6.29 -10.93 -1.26
C SER A 97 6.71 -12.04 -2.22
N ASN A 98 6.36 -13.30 -1.93
CA ASN A 98 6.61 -14.41 -2.85
C ASN A 98 5.85 -14.24 -4.17
N LEU A 99 4.57 -13.87 -4.10
CA LEU A 99 3.76 -13.60 -5.29
C LEU A 99 4.34 -12.44 -6.09
N TYR A 100 4.71 -11.34 -5.42
CA TYR A 100 5.37 -10.18 -6.04
C TYR A 100 6.66 -10.56 -6.77
N VAL A 101 7.52 -11.38 -6.14
CA VAL A 101 8.76 -11.86 -6.79
C VAL A 101 8.46 -12.69 -8.03
N ASN A 102 7.49 -13.59 -7.96
CA ASN A 102 7.20 -14.54 -9.03
C ASN A 102 6.52 -13.90 -10.24
N ASP A 103 5.75 -12.83 -10.01
CA ASP A 103 4.93 -12.17 -11.03
C ASP A 103 5.59 -10.85 -11.47
N ILE A 104 5.68 -9.85 -10.58
CA ILE A 104 6.20 -8.52 -10.90
C ILE A 104 7.71 -8.55 -11.20
N LEU A 105 8.50 -9.32 -10.45
CA LEU A 105 9.96 -9.35 -10.59
C LEU A 105 10.49 -10.50 -11.45
N LYS A 106 9.61 -11.20 -12.19
CA LYS A 106 9.98 -12.37 -13.00
C LYS A 106 11.13 -12.10 -13.96
N ASN A 107 11.12 -10.93 -14.62
CA ASN A 107 12.12 -10.51 -15.60
C ASN A 107 13.06 -9.40 -15.08
N SER A 108 13.07 -9.17 -13.77
CA SER A 108 13.89 -8.16 -13.12
C SER A 108 14.95 -8.84 -12.24
N LYS A 109 16.07 -8.17 -11.97
CA LYS A 109 17.06 -8.62 -10.97
C LYS A 109 16.84 -8.05 -9.57
N ARG A 110 15.88 -7.13 -9.41
CA ARG A 110 15.55 -6.48 -8.13
C ARG A 110 15.15 -7.50 -7.07
N LYS A 111 15.25 -7.12 -5.80
CA LYS A 111 14.85 -7.96 -4.66
C LYS A 111 13.70 -7.29 -3.91
N VAL A 112 12.91 -8.07 -3.18
CA VAL A 112 11.93 -7.50 -2.24
C VAL A 112 12.61 -7.31 -0.88
N LEU A 113 12.30 -6.21 -0.18
CA LEU A 113 12.72 -6.00 1.20
C LEU A 113 11.51 -5.66 2.08
N ILE A 114 11.20 -6.56 3.03
CA ILE A 114 10.12 -6.39 3.98
C ILE A 114 10.61 -5.58 5.20
N VAL A 115 9.85 -4.56 5.57
CA VAL A 115 10.03 -3.76 6.80
C VAL A 115 8.96 -4.16 7.84
N PRO A 116 9.28 -5.09 8.77
CA PRO A 116 8.32 -5.59 9.75
C PRO A 116 8.19 -4.64 10.95
N CYS A 117 7.05 -3.95 11.04
CA CYS A 117 6.78 -2.94 12.08
C CYS A 117 5.53 -3.21 12.93
N GLY A 118 4.71 -4.20 12.60
CA GLY A 118 3.55 -4.59 13.42
C GLY A 118 3.88 -4.88 14.89
N TYR A 119 2.99 -4.44 15.80
CA TYR A 119 3.10 -4.58 17.25
C TYR A 119 1.78 -5.13 17.84
N SER A 120 1.81 -6.30 18.46
CA SER A 120 0.62 -6.93 19.06
C SER A 120 -0.07 -6.04 20.10
N GLY A 121 -1.38 -5.83 19.94
CA GLY A 121 -2.19 -5.00 20.85
C GLY A 121 -2.06 -3.49 20.66
N SER A 122 -1.31 -3.00 19.67
CA SER A 122 -1.21 -1.56 19.42
C SER A 122 -2.55 -0.97 18.97
N SER A 123 -2.93 0.17 19.55
CA SER A 123 -4.02 1.03 19.06
C SER A 123 -3.53 1.96 17.93
N ILE A 124 -4.44 2.49 17.13
CA ILE A 124 -4.14 3.52 16.11
C ILE A 124 -3.44 4.74 16.71
N THR A 125 -3.71 5.08 17.98
CA THR A 125 -3.03 6.18 18.68
C THR A 125 -1.55 5.92 18.92
N SER A 126 -1.07 4.67 18.88
CA SER A 126 0.36 4.34 18.93
C SER A 126 1.06 4.57 17.58
N TRP A 127 0.26 4.75 16.53
CA TRP A 127 0.68 4.91 15.15
C TRP A 127 0.46 6.33 14.61
N THR A 128 -0.02 7.27 15.43
CA THR A 128 -0.12 8.68 15.00
C THR A 128 1.27 9.32 14.92
N LYS A 129 1.36 10.42 14.16
CA LYS A 129 2.61 11.16 14.00
C LYS A 129 3.25 11.45 15.35
N ASN A 130 4.58 11.32 15.38
CA ASN A 130 5.45 11.43 16.54
C ASN A 130 5.39 10.31 17.58
N GLN A 131 4.53 9.30 17.44
CA GLN A 131 4.51 8.15 18.33
C GLN A 131 5.58 7.12 17.95
N ASN A 132 5.99 6.28 18.90
CA ASN A 132 7.17 5.43 18.73
C ASN A 132 7.04 4.42 17.57
N LEU A 133 5.88 3.77 17.41
CA LEU A 133 5.69 2.79 16.32
C LEU A 133 5.65 3.45 14.95
N TYR A 134 5.03 4.63 14.87
CA TYR A 134 5.04 5.47 13.68
C TYR A 134 6.48 5.88 13.31
N LYS A 135 7.22 6.50 14.25
CA LYS A 135 8.59 6.98 14.01
C LYS A 135 9.50 5.86 13.55
N ASP A 136 9.50 4.72 14.25
CA ASP A 136 10.34 3.57 13.89
C ASP A 136 10.01 3.04 12.48
N ALA A 137 8.73 3.00 12.09
CA ALA A 137 8.35 2.58 10.74
C ALA A 137 8.85 3.54 9.65
N ILE A 138 8.66 4.85 9.85
CA ILE A 138 9.08 5.88 8.89
C ILE A 138 10.60 5.95 8.79
N GLU A 139 11.31 5.96 9.92
CA GLU A 139 12.77 6.01 9.97
C GLU A 139 13.40 4.79 9.28
N ARG A 140 12.81 3.60 9.41
CA ARG A 140 13.29 2.40 8.71
C ARG A 140 13.09 2.48 7.20
N VAL A 141 11.93 2.95 6.74
CA VAL A 141 11.67 3.12 5.32
C VAL A 141 12.62 4.16 4.74
N ASN A 142 12.70 5.35 5.35
CA ASN A 142 13.57 6.43 4.87
C ASN A 142 15.05 6.04 4.93
N TYR A 143 15.50 5.31 5.96
CA TYR A 143 16.86 4.78 5.98
C TYR A 143 17.18 3.95 4.72
N LEU A 144 16.26 3.09 4.29
CA LEU A 144 16.47 2.26 3.10
C LEU A 144 16.47 3.09 1.82
N LEU A 145 15.56 4.07 1.70
CA LEU A 145 15.47 4.95 0.53
C LEU A 145 16.70 5.85 0.41
N ASP A 146 17.17 6.41 1.52
CA ASP A 146 18.27 7.37 1.56
C ASP A 146 19.65 6.69 1.43
N ASN A 147 19.80 5.44 1.90
CA ASN A 147 21.11 4.79 2.01
C ASN A 147 21.32 3.60 1.07
N ILE A 148 20.30 3.16 0.32
CA ILE A 148 20.42 2.03 -0.61
C ILE A 148 19.96 2.46 -2.00
N PRO A 149 20.91 2.91 -2.85
CA PRO A 149 20.62 3.38 -4.20
C PRO A 149 19.72 2.43 -5.00
N GLY A 150 18.77 3.00 -5.72
CA GLY A 150 17.80 2.27 -6.54
C GLY A 150 16.69 1.56 -5.75
N SER A 151 16.66 1.66 -4.42
CA SER A 151 15.53 1.15 -3.62
C SER A 151 14.33 2.09 -3.72
N ARG A 152 13.12 1.52 -3.68
CA ARG A 152 11.86 2.27 -3.73
C ARG A 152 10.81 1.57 -2.88
N LEU A 153 9.97 2.32 -2.20
CA LEU A 153 8.76 1.81 -1.55
C LEU A 153 7.73 1.48 -2.63
N THR A 154 7.23 0.25 -2.60
CA THR A 154 6.26 -0.25 -3.58
C THR A 154 4.87 -0.42 -2.96
N ALA A 155 4.78 -0.72 -1.67
CA ALA A 155 3.50 -0.87 -0.98
C ALA A 155 3.62 -0.63 0.53
N ILE A 156 2.55 -0.09 1.11
CA ILE A 156 2.35 -0.06 2.56
C ILE A 156 1.18 -0.99 2.88
N LEU A 157 1.45 -2.03 3.66
CA LEU A 157 0.46 -3.02 4.08
C LEU A 157 0.11 -2.77 5.55
N TRP A 158 -1.15 -2.40 5.77
CA TRP A 158 -1.68 -2.03 7.08
C TRP A 158 -2.70 -3.05 7.56
N HIS A 159 -2.55 -3.52 8.80
CA HIS A 159 -3.51 -4.43 9.43
C HIS A 159 -3.74 -4.07 10.90
N GLN A 160 -4.78 -3.28 11.15
CA GLN A 160 -5.12 -2.81 12.48
C GLN A 160 -6.59 -2.38 12.55
N GLY A 161 -7.16 -2.47 13.75
CA GLY A 161 -8.45 -1.89 14.08
C GLY A 161 -9.12 -2.56 15.27
N GLU A 162 -8.72 -3.79 15.60
CA GLU A 162 -9.33 -4.59 16.65
C GLU A 162 -9.18 -3.92 18.03
N ALA A 163 -8.04 -3.27 18.29
CA ALA A 163 -7.77 -2.55 19.54
C ALA A 163 -8.57 -1.24 19.69
N ASN A 164 -9.28 -0.80 18.65
CA ASN A 164 -10.00 0.47 18.62
C ASN A 164 -11.51 0.33 18.41
N VAL A 165 -12.05 -0.89 18.55
CA VAL A 165 -13.49 -1.12 18.47
C VAL A 165 -14.24 -0.21 19.46
N GLY A 166 -15.21 0.55 18.93
CA GLY A 166 -16.02 1.49 19.71
C GLY A 166 -15.37 2.86 19.95
N TRP A 167 -14.15 3.10 19.47
CA TRP A 167 -13.48 4.40 19.61
C TRP A 167 -13.85 5.35 18.47
N ALA A 168 -14.70 6.33 18.75
CA ALA A 168 -15.28 7.24 17.74
C ALA A 168 -14.25 7.95 16.82
N PRO A 169 -13.08 8.41 17.28
CA PRO A 169 -12.10 9.09 16.43
C PRO A 169 -11.29 8.17 15.50
N TYR A 170 -11.57 6.85 15.45
CA TYR A 170 -10.76 5.92 14.66
C TYR A 170 -10.63 6.33 13.19
N GLN A 171 -11.75 6.67 12.54
CA GLN A 171 -11.77 7.03 11.12
C GLN A 171 -10.86 8.22 10.80
N THR A 172 -11.06 9.34 11.51
CA THR A 172 -10.28 10.56 11.26
C THR A 172 -8.80 10.37 11.63
N THR A 173 -8.52 9.58 12.66
CA THR A 173 -7.15 9.26 13.06
C THR A 173 -6.45 8.38 12.04
N LEU A 174 -7.14 7.39 11.47
CA LEU A 174 -6.61 6.53 10.41
C LEU A 174 -6.33 7.34 9.14
N ASP A 175 -7.28 8.17 8.70
CA ASP A 175 -7.12 8.98 7.49
C ASP A 175 -5.96 9.97 7.64
N GLN A 176 -5.83 10.61 8.81
CA GLN A 176 -4.71 11.51 9.12
C GLN A 176 -3.37 10.75 9.18
N MET A 177 -3.33 9.58 9.81
CA MET A 177 -2.12 8.75 9.87
C MET A 177 -1.62 8.37 8.47
N ILE A 178 -2.53 8.00 7.54
CA ILE A 178 -2.15 7.71 6.15
C ILE A 178 -1.54 8.95 5.49
N ALA A 179 -2.16 10.12 5.67
CA ALA A 179 -1.64 11.38 5.15
C ALA A 179 -0.26 11.72 5.72
N ASP A 180 -0.09 11.55 7.04
CA ASP A 180 1.18 11.78 7.73
C ASP A 180 2.28 10.85 7.22
N MET A 181 2.00 9.54 7.10
CA MET A 181 2.96 8.57 6.55
C MET A 181 3.41 8.96 5.14
N ARG A 182 2.48 9.37 4.28
CA ARG A 182 2.82 9.82 2.92
C ARG A 182 3.61 11.12 2.91
N SER A 183 3.37 12.02 3.87
CA SER A 183 4.10 13.28 3.97
C SER A 183 5.54 13.08 4.46
N ASP A 184 5.78 12.08 5.30
CA ASP A 184 7.07 11.92 5.99
C ASP A 184 8.00 10.88 5.32
N ILE A 185 7.52 10.13 4.31
CA ILE A 185 8.35 9.20 3.54
C ILE A 185 9.10 9.93 2.42
N HIS A 186 10.41 9.71 2.33
CA HIS A 186 11.32 10.38 1.38
C HIS A 186 11.25 9.77 -0.04
N GLN A 187 10.07 9.82 -0.67
CA GLN A 187 9.87 9.31 -2.03
C GLN A 187 8.94 10.23 -2.81
N ASP A 188 9.38 10.66 -4.00
CA ASP A 188 8.67 11.67 -4.79
C ASP A 188 7.26 11.22 -5.25
N ASP A 189 7.10 9.95 -5.61
CA ASP A 189 5.84 9.36 -6.07
C ASP A 189 5.01 8.71 -4.94
N ILE A 190 5.27 9.04 -3.67
CA ILE A 190 4.62 8.43 -2.50
C ILE A 190 3.08 8.48 -2.52
N GLN A 191 2.49 9.48 -3.19
CA GLN A 191 1.04 9.60 -3.33
C GLN A 191 0.44 8.53 -4.26
N GLU A 192 1.26 7.92 -5.13
CA GLU A 192 0.87 6.84 -6.03
C GLU A 192 1.05 5.45 -5.40
N ILE A 193 1.80 5.38 -4.30
CA ILE A 193 2.12 4.10 -3.66
C ILE A 193 0.88 3.51 -2.98
N PRO A 194 0.50 2.26 -3.32
CA PRO A 194 -0.62 1.57 -2.71
C PRO A 194 -0.49 1.46 -1.19
N PHE A 195 -1.51 1.97 -0.48
CA PHE A 195 -1.69 1.75 0.95
C PHE A 195 -2.88 0.79 1.15
N ILE A 196 -2.61 -0.46 1.50
CA ILE A 196 -3.64 -1.51 1.51
C ILE A 196 -3.99 -1.85 2.96
N LEU A 197 -5.27 -1.79 3.30
CA LEU A 197 -5.81 -2.14 4.61
C LEU A 197 -6.37 -3.55 4.58
N GLY A 198 -6.15 -4.33 5.64
CA GLY A 198 -6.70 -5.69 5.77
C GLY A 198 -8.01 -5.74 6.53
N GLY A 199 -8.90 -6.65 6.11
CA GLY A 199 -10.05 -7.08 6.90
C GLY A 199 -9.64 -7.87 8.13
N MET A 200 -10.32 -7.61 9.25
CA MET A 200 -10.21 -8.38 10.48
C MET A 200 -10.78 -9.80 10.27
N VAL A 201 -10.53 -10.71 11.22
CA VAL A 201 -11.07 -12.07 11.17
C VAL A 201 -12.60 -12.03 11.10
N PRO A 202 -13.23 -12.57 10.04
CA PRO A 202 -14.67 -12.45 9.84
C PRO A 202 -15.51 -13.00 10.99
N TYR A 203 -15.09 -14.13 11.58
CA TYR A 203 -15.77 -14.73 12.74
C TYR A 203 -15.85 -13.75 13.91
N TRP A 204 -14.74 -13.09 14.25
CA TRP A 204 -14.67 -12.14 15.35
C TRP A 204 -15.35 -10.82 15.03
N ALA A 205 -15.12 -10.29 13.81
CA ALA A 205 -15.66 -9.03 13.35
C ALA A 205 -17.20 -9.06 13.28
N ASN A 206 -17.77 -10.18 12.81
CA ASN A 206 -19.21 -10.31 12.65
C ASN A 206 -19.96 -10.72 13.93
N TYR A 207 -19.25 -10.95 15.04
CA TYR A 207 -19.85 -11.35 16.30
C TYR A 207 -20.58 -10.20 17.03
N ARG A 208 -20.09 -8.95 16.92
CA ARG A 208 -20.67 -7.78 17.60
C ARG A 208 -20.88 -6.59 16.67
N ALA A 209 -21.88 -5.78 16.94
CA ALA A 209 -22.25 -4.63 16.11
C ALA A 209 -21.14 -3.56 16.02
N ASP A 210 -20.47 -3.27 17.14
CA ASP A 210 -19.34 -2.33 17.20
C ASP A 210 -18.12 -2.83 16.39
N ARG A 211 -17.86 -4.14 16.40
CA ARG A 211 -16.81 -4.76 15.57
C ARG A 211 -17.14 -4.71 14.08
N LYS A 212 -18.39 -4.96 13.70
CA LYS A 212 -18.86 -4.77 12.32
C LYS A 212 -18.70 -3.32 11.89
N GLN A 213 -19.10 -2.37 12.74
CA GLN A 213 -18.94 -0.94 12.45
C GLN A 213 -17.46 -0.58 12.25
N GLN A 214 -16.58 -1.06 13.13
CA GLN A 214 -15.14 -0.89 13.00
C GLN A 214 -14.62 -1.44 11.65
N GLN A 215 -15.07 -2.64 11.27
CA GLN A 215 -14.72 -3.25 9.99
C GLN A 215 -15.19 -2.40 8.79
N GLN A 216 -16.40 -1.85 8.85
CA GLN A 216 -16.93 -1.00 7.79
C GLN A 216 -16.13 0.30 7.66
N ILE A 217 -15.69 0.91 8.77
CA ILE A 217 -14.83 2.10 8.72
C ILE A 217 -13.52 1.80 7.96
N ILE A 218 -12.88 0.67 8.29
CA ILE A 218 -11.65 0.21 7.61
C ILE A 218 -11.93 -0.05 6.13
N LYS A 219 -12.98 -0.80 5.82
CA LYS A 219 -13.38 -1.16 4.45
C LYS A 219 -13.71 0.04 3.57
N ALA A 220 -14.30 1.10 4.15
CA ALA A 220 -14.66 2.32 3.44
C ALA A 220 -13.49 3.32 3.30
N THR A 221 -12.27 2.98 3.74
CA THR A 221 -11.10 3.89 3.60
C THR A 221 -10.80 4.28 2.15
N PRO A 222 -10.91 3.38 1.15
CA PRO A 222 -10.78 3.74 -0.27
C PRO A 222 -11.73 4.84 -0.76
N ASP A 223 -12.88 5.02 -0.12
CA ASP A 223 -13.85 6.07 -0.49
C ASP A 223 -13.43 7.46 0.02
N ARG A 224 -12.50 7.52 0.96
CA ARG A 224 -12.09 8.75 1.66
C ARG A 224 -10.65 9.14 1.40
N VAL A 225 -9.78 8.15 1.17
CA VAL A 225 -8.34 8.34 1.03
C VAL A 225 -7.86 7.70 -0.26
N MET A 226 -7.35 8.53 -1.16
CA MET A 226 -6.89 8.11 -2.49
C MET A 226 -5.73 7.12 -2.41
N ASN A 227 -5.57 6.28 -3.44
CA ASN A 227 -4.55 5.22 -3.49
C ASN A 227 -4.50 4.35 -2.23
N THR A 228 -5.68 4.12 -1.64
CA THR A 228 -5.87 3.08 -0.64
C THR A 228 -6.70 1.94 -1.22
N GLY A 229 -6.42 0.73 -0.75
CA GLY A 229 -7.14 -0.49 -1.12
C GLY A 229 -7.57 -1.26 0.11
N TYR A 230 -8.50 -2.20 -0.07
CA TYR A 230 -8.97 -3.06 1.01
C TYR A 230 -8.85 -4.53 0.63
N ALA A 231 -7.98 -5.26 1.32
CA ALA A 231 -7.86 -6.71 1.23
C ALA A 231 -8.99 -7.34 2.05
N ASP A 232 -10.08 -7.70 1.37
CA ASP A 232 -11.32 -8.15 2.00
C ASP A 232 -11.19 -9.57 2.55
N SER A 233 -11.34 -9.76 3.86
CA SER A 233 -11.31 -11.08 4.51
C SER A 233 -12.58 -11.91 4.26
N GLU A 234 -13.60 -11.33 3.62
CA GLU A 234 -14.89 -11.98 3.33
C GLU A 234 -15.13 -12.29 1.84
N SER A 235 -14.30 -11.76 0.94
CA SER A 235 -14.45 -11.90 -0.52
C SER A 235 -13.15 -12.34 -1.20
N PRO A 236 -13.18 -13.25 -2.19
CA PRO A 236 -14.36 -13.88 -2.83
C PRO A 236 -15.01 -15.00 -2.00
N SER A 237 -14.41 -15.33 -0.86
CA SER A 237 -14.92 -16.30 0.11
C SER A 237 -14.60 -15.84 1.53
N VAL A 238 -15.39 -16.26 2.50
CA VAL A 238 -15.14 -15.93 3.91
C VAL A 238 -13.94 -16.73 4.42
N ILE A 239 -12.89 -16.02 4.84
CA ILE A 239 -11.78 -16.67 5.55
C ILE A 239 -12.31 -17.19 6.88
N SER A 240 -12.17 -18.49 7.08
CA SER A 240 -12.56 -19.18 8.31
C SER A 240 -11.48 -20.18 8.67
N LYS A 241 -11.46 -20.60 9.94
CA LYS A 241 -10.54 -21.60 10.45
C LYS A 241 -11.27 -22.74 11.14
N PRO A 242 -10.63 -23.93 11.28
CA PRO A 242 -11.29 -25.12 11.81
C PRO A 242 -11.84 -24.95 13.24
N ASN A 243 -11.18 -24.14 14.07
CA ASN A 243 -11.63 -23.86 15.43
C ASN A 243 -11.42 -22.38 15.78
N ASN A 244 -12.49 -21.58 15.68
CA ASN A 244 -12.46 -20.18 16.08
C ASN A 244 -12.38 -19.99 17.61
N ASN A 245 -12.85 -20.94 18.42
CA ASN A 245 -12.87 -20.80 19.88
C ASN A 245 -11.48 -20.91 20.52
N PHE A 246 -10.49 -21.45 19.79
CA PHE A 246 -9.10 -21.50 20.26
C PHE A 246 -8.45 -20.11 20.32
N ASP A 247 -8.78 -19.25 19.35
CA ASP A 247 -8.25 -17.90 19.21
C ASP A 247 -9.24 -17.16 18.30
N ASP A 248 -10.21 -16.43 18.81
CA ASP A 248 -11.27 -15.90 17.94
C ASP A 248 -10.78 -14.72 17.08
N ILE A 249 -9.85 -13.93 17.60
CA ILE A 249 -9.39 -12.66 17.04
C ILE A 249 -8.25 -12.78 16.02
N HIS A 250 -7.41 -13.82 16.06
CA HIS A 250 -6.29 -13.96 15.12
C HIS A 250 -6.59 -14.93 13.97
N PHE A 251 -6.11 -14.59 12.77
CA PHE A 251 -6.04 -15.55 11.67
C PHE A 251 -5.13 -16.74 12.05
N ASP A 252 -5.47 -17.93 11.59
CA ASP A 252 -4.53 -19.05 11.59
C ASP A 252 -3.52 -18.91 10.44
N ALA A 253 -2.57 -19.82 10.34
CA ALA A 253 -1.56 -19.76 9.28
C ALA A 253 -2.17 -19.87 7.88
N ALA A 254 -3.24 -20.65 7.71
CA ALA A 254 -3.97 -20.73 6.44
C ALA A 254 -4.64 -19.40 6.09
N GLY A 255 -5.32 -18.77 7.05
CA GLY A 255 -5.92 -17.45 6.89
C GLY A 255 -4.91 -16.35 6.59
N GLN A 256 -3.72 -16.37 7.19
CA GLN A 256 -2.64 -15.44 6.86
C GLN A 256 -2.12 -15.63 5.42
N ARG A 257 -1.99 -16.88 4.93
CA ARG A 257 -1.61 -17.12 3.53
C ARG A 257 -2.66 -16.54 2.58
N GLU A 258 -3.93 -16.82 2.86
CA GLU A 258 -5.05 -16.33 2.07
C GLU A 258 -5.10 -14.79 2.10
N MET A 259 -4.96 -14.17 3.27
CA MET A 259 -4.84 -12.71 3.37
C MET A 259 -3.67 -12.19 2.53
N GLY A 260 -2.51 -12.85 2.53
CA GLY A 260 -1.37 -12.46 1.72
C GLY A 260 -1.68 -12.46 0.22
N ALA A 261 -2.44 -13.45 -0.26
CA ALA A 261 -2.94 -13.47 -1.64
C ALA A 261 -3.94 -12.34 -1.90
N ARG A 262 -4.82 -12.01 -0.94
CA ARG A 262 -5.81 -10.92 -1.08
C ARG A 262 -5.17 -9.53 -1.07
N TYR A 263 -4.18 -9.30 -0.21
CA TYR A 263 -3.36 -8.08 -0.27
C TYR A 263 -2.68 -7.96 -1.64
N TYR A 264 -2.14 -9.06 -2.17
CA TYR A 264 -1.49 -9.05 -3.48
C TYR A 264 -2.47 -8.78 -4.63
N ASN A 265 -3.66 -9.39 -4.59
CA ASN A 265 -4.69 -9.15 -5.58
C ASN A 265 -5.18 -7.69 -5.56
N GLU A 266 -5.37 -7.11 -4.37
CA GLU A 266 -5.74 -5.69 -4.26
C GLU A 266 -4.60 -4.78 -4.76
N PHE A 267 -3.34 -5.12 -4.46
CA PHE A 267 -2.19 -4.44 -5.03
C PHE A 267 -2.22 -4.45 -6.56
N LEU A 268 -2.42 -5.60 -7.20
CA LEU A 268 -2.54 -5.71 -8.65
C LEU A 268 -3.71 -4.89 -9.22
N LYS A 269 -4.85 -4.88 -8.53
CA LYS A 269 -6.02 -4.08 -8.92
C LYS A 269 -5.70 -2.58 -8.86
N MET A 270 -5.01 -2.11 -7.82
CA MET A 270 -4.61 -0.71 -7.68
C MET A 270 -3.54 -0.31 -8.71
N GLN A 271 -2.73 -1.27 -9.18
CA GLN A 271 -1.78 -1.03 -10.25
C GLN A 271 -2.46 -0.82 -11.61
N LYS A 272 -3.70 -1.26 -11.79
CA LYS A 272 -4.48 -0.91 -12.98
C LYS A 272 -4.98 0.52 -12.84
N LEU A 273 -4.87 1.30 -13.92
CA LEU A 273 -5.54 2.60 -13.96
C LEU A 273 -7.04 2.36 -13.86
N ALA A 274 -7.67 2.94 -12.85
CA ALA A 274 -9.11 3.02 -12.73
C ALA A 274 -9.52 4.46 -13.04
N LEU A 275 -10.24 4.64 -14.14
CA LEU A 275 -10.78 5.92 -14.58
C LEU A 275 -12.26 6.03 -14.20
N GLY A 276 -12.59 7.08 -13.47
CA GLY A 276 -13.95 7.54 -13.25
C GLY A 276 -14.25 8.69 -14.21
N LEU A 277 -15.16 8.46 -15.16
CA LEU A 277 -15.66 9.49 -16.06
C LEU A 277 -17.04 9.96 -15.58
N LYS A 278 -17.16 11.23 -15.22
CA LYS A 278 -18.44 11.87 -14.94
C LYS A 278 -18.80 12.80 -16.08
N ILE A 279 -19.92 12.53 -16.73
CA ILE A 279 -20.48 13.32 -17.81
C ILE A 279 -21.59 14.18 -17.20
N ASN A 280 -21.44 15.51 -17.23
CA ASN A 280 -22.49 16.41 -16.76
C ASN A 280 -23.23 17.02 -17.96
N ARG A 281 -24.57 16.95 -17.93
CA ARG A 281 -25.48 17.76 -18.76
C ARG A 281 -26.66 18.27 -17.93
N TYR A 282 -27.06 19.52 -18.16
CA TYR A 282 -28.33 20.08 -17.69
C TYR A 282 -29.44 19.75 -18.70
N HIS A 283 -30.37 18.88 -18.31
CA HIS A 283 -31.77 19.21 -18.07
C HIS A 283 -32.45 17.99 -17.45
N GLU A 284 -33.27 18.22 -16.43
CA GLU A 284 -34.09 17.19 -15.79
C GLU A 284 -34.77 16.29 -16.82
N VAL A 285 -34.60 14.98 -16.67
CA VAL A 285 -35.66 14.01 -16.38
C VAL A 285 -34.97 12.64 -16.35
N GLN A 286 -35.29 11.86 -15.31
CA GLN A 286 -34.90 10.46 -15.15
C GLN A 286 -34.97 9.70 -16.48
N TYR A 287 -34.03 8.82 -16.80
CA TYR A 287 -34.34 7.44 -17.23
C TYR A 287 -33.08 6.59 -17.43
N GLN A 288 -33.35 5.29 -17.39
CA GLN A 288 -32.45 4.16 -17.39
C GLN A 288 -31.61 4.02 -18.67
N ILE A 289 -30.48 3.33 -18.50
CA ILE A 289 -29.48 2.99 -19.51
C ILE A 289 -30.14 2.23 -20.67
N ASP A 290 -30.24 2.88 -21.83
CA ASP A 290 -30.41 2.23 -23.13
C ASP A 290 -29.12 2.45 -23.93
N SER A 291 -28.42 1.36 -24.25
CA SER A 291 -27.10 1.33 -24.88
C SER A 291 -27.09 1.61 -26.38
N ALA A 292 -28.19 2.11 -26.96
CA ALA A 292 -28.34 2.26 -28.41
C ALA A 292 -28.37 3.70 -28.95
N LYS A 293 -28.21 4.77 -28.14
CA LYS A 293 -28.28 6.14 -28.68
C LYS A 293 -27.26 7.14 -28.11
N THR A 294 -26.76 7.93 -29.07
CA THR A 294 -25.95 9.14 -29.00
C THR A 294 -26.39 10.08 -27.86
N ILE A 295 -25.45 10.47 -27.00
CA ILE A 295 -25.67 11.48 -25.96
C ILE A 295 -24.63 12.56 -26.19
N ALA A 296 -25.10 13.78 -26.44
CA ALA A 296 -24.23 14.94 -26.52
C ALA A 296 -23.83 15.38 -25.11
N VAL A 297 -22.60 15.88 -24.96
CA VAL A 297 -21.92 16.10 -23.67
C VAL A 297 -21.44 17.55 -23.61
N ASP A 298 -21.67 18.25 -22.49
CA ASP A 298 -21.17 19.62 -22.33
C ASP A 298 -19.81 19.62 -21.62
N LYS A 299 -19.63 18.71 -20.65
CA LYS A 299 -18.39 18.56 -19.88
C LYS A 299 -18.10 17.10 -19.55
N ILE A 300 -16.83 16.72 -19.72
CA ILE A 300 -16.30 15.43 -19.25
C ILE A 300 -15.36 15.74 -18.07
N ASP A 301 -15.74 15.30 -16.88
CA ASP A 301 -14.84 15.26 -15.73
C ASP A 301 -14.17 13.89 -15.68
N VAL A 302 -12.84 13.90 -15.76
CA VAL A 302 -12.00 12.73 -15.59
C VAL A 302 -11.45 12.74 -14.18
N THR A 303 -11.62 11.63 -13.48
CA THR A 303 -10.96 11.33 -12.21
C THR A 303 -10.23 10.00 -12.35
N ALA A 304 -9.07 9.87 -11.72
CA ALA A 304 -8.26 8.68 -11.75
C ALA A 304 -7.81 8.31 -10.35
N ASN A 305 -7.52 7.02 -10.12
CA ASN A 305 -6.80 6.62 -8.92
C ASN A 305 -5.31 6.99 -9.00
N LYS A 306 -4.73 7.12 -10.20
CA LYS A 306 -3.33 7.48 -10.41
C LYS A 306 -3.17 8.91 -10.93
N ASN A 307 -1.96 9.46 -10.81
CA ASN A 307 -1.64 10.72 -11.48
C ASN A 307 -1.72 10.52 -12.99
N LEU A 308 -2.27 11.54 -13.66
CA LEU A 308 -2.43 11.57 -15.11
C LEU A 308 -1.33 12.45 -15.68
N LYS A 309 -0.77 12.10 -16.84
CA LYS A 309 0.26 12.90 -17.52
C LYS A 309 -0.37 13.86 -18.52
N SER A 310 -1.32 13.36 -19.30
CA SER A 310 -2.08 14.18 -20.26
C SER A 310 -3.43 13.57 -20.61
N GLY A 311 -4.33 14.43 -21.10
CA GLY A 311 -5.57 14.05 -21.78
C GLY A 311 -5.63 14.74 -23.14
N ILE A 312 -5.69 13.96 -24.22
CA ILE A 312 -5.66 14.45 -25.61
C ILE A 312 -6.96 14.06 -26.30
N VAL A 313 -7.61 15.01 -26.96
CA VAL A 313 -8.78 14.75 -27.81
C VAL A 313 -8.37 14.80 -29.27
N TYR A 314 -8.72 13.75 -30.00
CA TYR A 314 -8.57 13.66 -31.45
C TYR A 314 -9.94 13.69 -32.12
N ASP A 315 -10.02 14.35 -33.27
CA ASP A 315 -11.18 14.20 -34.17
C ASP A 315 -11.12 12.87 -34.94
N SER A 316 -12.13 12.65 -35.79
CA SER A 316 -12.24 11.42 -36.59
C SER A 316 -11.17 11.25 -37.66
N THR A 317 -10.46 12.32 -38.02
CA THR A 317 -9.31 12.27 -38.93
C THR A 317 -8.01 11.89 -38.21
N GLY A 318 -8.04 11.81 -36.87
CA GLY A 318 -6.85 11.62 -36.04
C GLY A 318 -6.10 12.92 -35.76
N THR A 319 -6.70 14.08 -36.06
CA THR A 319 -6.10 15.38 -35.75
C THR A 319 -6.33 15.72 -34.29
N LYS A 320 -5.27 16.14 -33.59
CA LYS A 320 -5.37 16.62 -32.20
C LYS A 320 -6.13 17.95 -32.18
N VAL A 321 -7.29 17.96 -31.50
CA VAL A 321 -8.17 19.13 -31.42
C VAL A 321 -8.20 19.78 -30.04
N LEU A 322 -7.83 19.04 -28.99
CA LEU A 322 -7.68 19.57 -27.62
C LEU A 322 -6.62 18.77 -26.88
N GLU A 323 -5.90 19.43 -25.98
CA GLU A 323 -4.97 18.77 -25.07
C GLU A 323 -4.96 19.44 -23.71
N VAL A 324 -4.91 18.61 -22.68
CA VAL A 324 -4.66 19.01 -21.29
C VAL A 324 -3.32 18.36 -20.88
N GLU A 325 -2.26 19.16 -20.84
CA GLU A 325 -0.90 18.71 -20.51
C GLU A 325 -0.52 18.97 -19.05
N ASN A 326 0.61 18.39 -18.63
CA ASN A 326 1.24 18.62 -17.32
C ASN A 326 0.29 18.39 -16.16
N LEU A 327 -0.59 17.40 -16.34
CA LEU A 327 -1.42 16.93 -15.26
C LEU A 327 -0.47 16.34 -14.20
N THR A 328 -0.61 16.85 -12.99
CA THR A 328 -0.05 16.25 -11.76
C THR A 328 -1.18 15.97 -10.77
N ALA A 329 -2.40 16.29 -11.18
CA ALA A 329 -3.63 15.96 -10.49
C ALA A 329 -4.23 14.71 -11.13
N ASN A 330 -4.77 13.87 -10.27
CA ASN A 330 -5.60 12.72 -10.56
C ASN A 330 -7.04 13.09 -11.01
N LYS A 331 -7.20 14.31 -11.54
CA LYS A 331 -8.43 14.76 -12.17
C LYS A 331 -8.17 15.86 -13.19
N PHE A 332 -9.00 15.93 -14.22
CA PHE A 332 -9.08 17.07 -15.11
C PHE A 332 -10.47 17.14 -15.74
N SER A 333 -10.77 18.26 -16.38
CA SER A 333 -12.05 18.49 -17.05
C SER A 333 -11.83 18.86 -18.51
N ILE A 334 -12.70 18.36 -19.37
CA ILE A 334 -12.78 18.76 -20.78
C ILE A 334 -14.12 19.44 -20.99
N GLU A 335 -14.08 20.71 -21.40
CA GLU A 335 -15.25 21.45 -21.85
C GLU A 335 -15.52 21.04 -23.31
N VAL A 336 -16.49 20.17 -23.52
CA VAL A 336 -16.79 19.56 -24.83
C VAL A 336 -17.52 20.54 -25.74
N ASP A 337 -18.21 21.52 -25.18
CA ASP A 337 -18.83 22.63 -25.90
C ASP A 337 -17.84 23.51 -26.71
N LYS A 338 -16.53 23.39 -26.44
CA LYS A 338 -15.48 24.08 -27.21
C LYS A 338 -14.99 23.33 -28.45
N LEU A 339 -15.23 22.02 -28.55
CA LEU A 339 -14.86 21.20 -29.71
C LEU A 339 -15.84 21.45 -30.86
N PRO A 340 -15.54 21.35 -32.16
CA PRO A 340 -16.56 21.48 -33.21
C PRO A 340 -17.71 20.46 -33.11
N LEU A 341 -18.88 20.73 -33.71
CA LEU A 341 -19.91 19.70 -33.88
C LEU A 341 -19.42 18.66 -34.87
N SER A 342 -19.68 17.38 -34.60
CA SER A 342 -19.22 16.28 -35.46
C SER A 342 -20.19 15.11 -35.44
N ASP A 343 -20.55 14.63 -36.63
CA ASP A 343 -21.34 13.40 -36.83
C ASP A 343 -20.52 12.13 -36.58
N THR A 344 -19.23 12.28 -36.30
CA THR A 344 -18.28 11.20 -36.01
C THR A 344 -17.69 11.37 -34.61
N PRO A 345 -17.45 10.28 -33.86
CA PRO A 345 -17.01 10.39 -32.47
C PRO A 345 -15.60 10.94 -32.38
N TYR A 346 -15.40 11.82 -31.42
CA TYR A 346 -14.08 12.20 -30.92
C TYR A 346 -13.45 11.03 -30.14
N LYS A 347 -12.12 10.97 -30.14
CA LYS A 347 -11.35 10.06 -29.31
C LYS A 347 -10.65 10.82 -28.20
N LEU A 348 -10.99 10.52 -26.94
CA LEU A 348 -10.23 10.96 -25.78
C LEU A 348 -9.17 9.91 -25.46
N GLN A 349 -7.90 10.29 -25.56
CA GLN A 349 -6.75 9.50 -25.15
C GLN A 349 -6.21 10.05 -23.83
N ILE A 350 -6.08 9.19 -22.82
CA ILE A 350 -5.50 9.53 -21.52
C ILE A 350 -4.18 8.79 -21.38
N ILE A 351 -3.13 9.51 -21.00
CA ILE A 351 -1.81 8.95 -20.69
C ILE A 351 -1.60 9.08 -19.18
N ASP A 352 -1.34 7.96 -18.50
CA ASP A 352 -1.04 7.97 -17.06
C ASP A 352 0.44 8.21 -16.74
N SER A 353 0.77 8.36 -15.44
CA SER A 353 2.15 8.54 -14.95
C SER A 353 3.10 7.41 -15.35
N TYR A 354 2.58 6.24 -15.73
CA TYR A 354 3.36 5.08 -16.19
C TYR A 354 3.50 5.02 -17.72
N ASN A 355 3.06 6.06 -18.44
CA ASN A 355 2.99 6.12 -19.90
C ASN A 355 2.09 5.04 -20.54
N LEU A 356 1.09 4.53 -19.82
CA LEU A 356 0.06 3.69 -20.42
C LEU A 356 -1.02 4.55 -21.06
N THR A 357 -1.53 4.09 -22.20
CA THR A 357 -2.53 4.80 -23.01
C THR A 357 -3.91 4.18 -22.85
N HIS A 358 -4.91 5.02 -22.58
CA HIS A 358 -6.31 4.63 -22.38
C HIS A 358 -7.20 5.44 -23.32
N ASP A 359 -7.88 4.77 -24.25
CA ASP A 359 -8.67 5.41 -25.32
C ASP A 359 -10.18 5.27 -25.06
N TYR A 360 -10.91 6.39 -25.19
CA TYR A 360 -12.36 6.53 -25.03
C TYR A 360 -12.96 7.24 -26.23
N LYS A 361 -14.25 7.00 -26.52
CA LYS A 361 -14.99 7.65 -27.60
C LYS A 361 -16.17 8.45 -27.05
N PHE A 362 -16.42 9.63 -27.59
CA PHE A 362 -17.58 10.46 -27.25
C PHE A 362 -18.03 11.31 -28.45
N PHE A 363 -19.25 11.84 -28.40
CA PHE A 363 -19.79 12.76 -29.41
C PHE A 363 -20.00 14.14 -28.80
N ARG A 364 -19.85 15.19 -29.62
CA ARG A 364 -20.36 16.52 -29.31
C ARG A 364 -21.72 16.70 -29.95
#